data_AF-A0A949Z276-F1
#
_entry.id   AF-A0A949Z276-F1
#
_cell.length_a   1.000
_cell.length_b   1.000
_cell.length_c   1.000
_cell.angle_alpha   90.00
_cell.angle_beta   90.00
_cell.angle_gamma   90.00
#
_symmetry.space_group_name_H-M   'P 1'
#
loop_
_entity.id
_entity.type
_entity.pdbx_description
1 polymer ?
#
loop_
_entity_poly.entity_id
_entity_poly.type
_entity_poly.pdbx_seq_one_letter_code
_entity_poly.pdbx_strand_id
1 'polypeptide(L)'
;MPSFPEPAWFLALGRLMEAEGALFQRLGFAETRFAVRVMPDEGDNGGENLVGLVIDGYRLSDAKSIDNLEAFDPDFVICARRSVWNRMVREIVETGRPSLRHTLSSLALMGEEMWLESSDQLREDKFYRYNQTLQELLNLASRLPPH
;
A
#
# COMPACT_ATOMS: atom_id res chain seq x y z
N MET A 1 6.44 -18.31 2.86
CA MET A 1 6.38 -17.19 1.90
C MET A 1 5.89 -15.96 2.64
N PRO A 2 6.36 -14.75 2.31
CA PRO A 2 5.95 -13.56 3.06
C PRO A 2 4.45 -13.32 2.85
N SER A 3 3.75 -12.90 3.89
CA SER A 3 2.29 -12.69 3.87
C SER A 3 1.96 -11.21 4.09
N PHE A 4 0.85 -10.71 3.57
CA PHE A 4 0.42 -9.36 3.89
C PHE A 4 0.02 -9.28 5.38
N PRO A 5 0.42 -8.24 6.16
CA PRO A 5 1.17 -7.04 5.77
C PRO A 5 2.66 -7.09 6.17
N GLU A 6 3.36 -8.22 6.11
CA GLU A 6 4.79 -8.27 6.45
C GLU A 6 5.63 -7.38 5.51
N PRO A 7 6.68 -6.69 5.99
CA PRO A 7 7.59 -5.93 5.12
C PRO A 7 8.16 -6.74 3.97
N ALA A 8 8.47 -8.02 4.22
CA ALA A 8 8.98 -8.94 3.20
C ALA A 8 7.99 -9.18 2.05
N TRP A 9 6.69 -9.01 2.28
CA TRP A 9 5.65 -9.12 1.24
C TRP A 9 5.71 -7.91 0.31
N PHE A 10 5.82 -6.70 0.86
CA PHE A 10 6.00 -5.50 0.07
C PHE A 10 7.33 -5.49 -0.70
N LEU A 11 8.43 -5.97 -0.10
CA LEU A 11 9.70 -6.14 -0.80
C LEU A 11 9.59 -7.14 -1.97
N ALA A 12 8.71 -8.13 -1.88
CA ALA A 12 8.45 -9.03 -3.00
C ALA A 12 7.72 -8.31 -4.14
N LEU A 13 6.77 -7.43 -3.84
CA LEU A 13 6.17 -6.54 -4.83
C LEU A 13 7.20 -5.58 -5.45
N GLY A 14 8.13 -5.06 -4.64
CA GLY A 14 9.23 -4.21 -5.12
C GLY A 14 10.10 -4.88 -6.18
N ARG A 15 10.43 -6.16 -6.01
CA ARG A 15 11.15 -6.94 -7.03
C ARG A 15 10.34 -7.11 -8.32
N LEU A 16 9.03 -7.29 -8.20
CA LEU A 16 8.13 -7.36 -9.35
C LEU A 16 7.99 -6.00 -10.05
N MET A 17 7.97 -4.90 -9.30
CA MET A 17 7.96 -3.53 -9.83
C MET A 17 9.21 -3.26 -10.68
N GLU A 18 10.39 -3.66 -10.20
CA GLU A 18 11.64 -3.57 -10.96
C GLU A 18 11.59 -4.42 -12.25
N ALA A 19 11.05 -5.64 -12.19
CA ALA A 19 10.87 -6.50 -13.36
C ALA A 19 9.86 -5.91 -14.38
N GLU A 20 8.83 -5.21 -13.88
CA GLU A 20 7.81 -4.52 -14.68
C GLU A 20 8.20 -3.07 -15.01
N GLY A 21 9.50 -2.72 -15.03
CA GLY A 21 9.97 -1.35 -15.17
C GLY A 21 9.32 -0.55 -16.31
N ALA A 22 9.04 -1.17 -17.46
CA ALA A 22 8.34 -0.52 -18.58
C ALA A 22 6.90 -0.08 -18.26
N LEU A 23 6.20 -0.81 -17.38
CA LEU A 23 4.89 -0.39 -16.88
C LEU A 23 5.04 0.87 -16.03
N PHE A 24 5.90 0.83 -15.00
CA PHE A 24 6.06 1.92 -14.04
C PHE A 24 6.69 3.18 -14.67
N GLN A 25 7.57 3.04 -15.66
CA GLN A 25 8.06 4.17 -16.44
C GLN A 25 6.95 4.93 -17.17
N ARG A 26 5.94 4.22 -17.70
CA ARG A 26 4.78 4.85 -18.36
C ARG A 26 3.84 5.54 -17.38
N LEU A 27 3.78 5.10 -16.12
CA LEU A 27 3.01 5.76 -15.07
C LEU A 27 3.65 7.07 -14.60
N GLY A 28 4.94 7.24 -14.86
CA GLY A 28 5.71 8.41 -14.45
C GLY A 28 6.50 8.18 -13.17
N PHE A 29 7.35 9.15 -12.85
CA PHE A 29 8.23 9.12 -11.69
C PHE A 29 7.42 9.33 -10.40
N ALA A 30 7.58 8.45 -9.40
CA ALA A 30 6.95 8.59 -8.09
C ALA A 30 8.01 8.71 -7.00
N GLU A 31 7.84 9.65 -6.07
CA GLU A 31 8.74 9.84 -4.95
C GLU A 31 7.90 10.11 -3.69
N THR A 32 7.83 9.11 -2.83
CA THR A 32 7.01 9.19 -1.63
C THR A 32 7.51 8.24 -0.55
N ARG A 33 7.46 8.71 0.69
CA ARG A 33 7.58 7.88 1.89
C ARG A 33 6.20 7.76 2.49
N PHE A 34 5.66 6.57 2.62
CA PHE A 34 4.31 6.38 3.15
C PHE A 34 4.24 5.18 4.08
N ALA A 35 3.18 5.09 4.87
CA ALA A 35 2.94 3.94 5.72
C ALA A 35 1.60 3.27 5.39
N VAL A 36 1.55 1.96 5.59
CA VAL A 36 0.33 1.16 5.61
C VAL A 36 0.03 0.82 7.07
N ARG A 37 -1.13 1.26 7.56
CA ARG A 37 -1.65 0.89 8.88
C ARG A 37 -2.79 -0.12 8.70
N VAL A 38 -2.62 -1.28 9.31
CA VAL A 38 -3.62 -2.34 9.37
C VAL A 38 -4.11 -2.46 10.81
N MET A 39 -5.32 -1.97 11.07
CA MET A 39 -5.95 -2.09 12.39
C MET A 39 -6.65 -3.44 12.53
N PRO A 40 -6.74 -4.00 13.76
CA PRO A 40 -7.57 -5.17 14.01
C PRO A 40 -9.04 -4.89 13.68
N ASP A 41 -9.77 -5.94 13.32
CA ASP A 41 -11.22 -5.87 13.23
C ASP A 41 -11.85 -5.81 14.63
N GLU A 42 -13.10 -5.35 14.73
CA GLU A 42 -13.80 -5.32 16.02
C GLU A 42 -13.88 -6.71 16.65
N GLY A 43 -13.44 -6.82 17.91
CA GLY A 43 -13.41 -8.08 18.65
C GLY A 43 -12.20 -8.97 18.35
N ASP A 44 -11.29 -8.56 17.47
CA ASP A 44 -9.98 -9.19 17.32
C ASP A 44 -9.01 -8.64 18.38
N ASN A 45 -8.28 -9.54 19.04
CA ASN A 45 -7.24 -9.20 20.02
C ASN A 45 -5.87 -8.97 19.37
N GLY A 46 -5.80 -9.00 18.03
CA GLY A 46 -4.61 -8.66 17.27
C GLY A 46 -4.16 -7.21 17.47
N GLY A 47 -2.85 -6.98 17.45
CA GLY A 47 -2.28 -5.64 17.43
C GLY A 47 -2.40 -4.99 16.05
N GLU A 48 -2.28 -3.66 16.00
CA GLU A 48 -2.09 -2.98 14.73
C GLU A 48 -0.76 -3.39 14.08
N ASN A 49 -0.74 -3.45 12.75
CA ASN A 49 0.51 -3.52 12.00
C ASN A 49 0.76 -2.20 11.30
N LEU A 50 1.98 -1.71 11.43
CA LEU A 50 2.41 -0.50 10.77
C LEU A 50 3.69 -0.77 9.99
N VAL A 51 3.62 -0.50 8.69
CA VAL A 51 4.71 -0.78 7.75
C VAL A 51 5.00 0.50 6.98
N GLY A 52 6.23 0.97 7.10
CA GLY A 52 6.74 2.09 6.31
C GLY A 52 7.29 1.59 4.97
N LEU A 53 7.04 2.34 3.91
CA LEU A 53 7.49 2.10 2.54
C LEU A 53 8.11 3.36 1.95
N VAL A 54 9.10 3.18 1.08
CA VAL A 54 9.72 4.27 0.32
C VAL A 54 9.73 3.90 -1.16
N ILE A 55 9.10 4.73 -1.99
CA ILE A 55 9.23 4.67 -3.45
C ILE A 55 10.17 5.79 -3.87
N ASP A 56 11.18 5.43 -4.65
CA ASP A 56 12.19 6.33 -5.21
C ASP A 56 12.26 6.13 -6.74
N GLY A 57 11.56 7.00 -7.47
CA GLY A 57 11.40 6.91 -8.91
C GLY A 57 10.53 5.74 -9.37
N TYR A 58 11.19 4.68 -9.82
CA TYR A 58 10.54 3.48 -10.41
C TYR A 58 10.73 2.22 -9.57
N ARG A 59 11.15 2.36 -8.31
CA ARG A 59 11.39 1.23 -7.41
C ARG A 59 10.83 1.47 -6.02
N LEU A 60 10.44 0.38 -5.36
CA LEU A 60 10.26 0.35 -3.91
C LEU A 60 11.65 0.13 -3.29
N SER A 61 12.25 1.18 -2.74
CA SER A 61 13.62 1.18 -2.23
C SER A 61 13.73 0.69 -0.78
N ASP A 62 12.67 0.82 0.01
CA ASP A 62 12.63 0.32 1.40
C ASP A 62 11.21 -0.12 1.79
N ALA A 63 11.13 -1.13 2.65
CA ALA A 63 9.93 -1.49 3.37
C ALA A 63 10.29 -2.15 4.71
N LYS A 64 9.72 -1.65 5.80
CA LYS A 64 10.04 -2.09 7.17
C LYS A 64 8.86 -1.92 8.12
N SER A 65 8.79 -2.76 9.14
CA SER A 65 7.91 -2.50 10.28
C SER A 65 8.39 -1.26 11.01
N ILE A 66 7.45 -0.41 11.40
CA ILE A 66 7.73 0.81 12.15
C ILE A 66 6.87 0.82 13.41
N ASP A 67 7.41 1.35 14.49
CA ASP A 67 6.77 1.50 15.80
C ASP A 67 6.42 2.97 16.12
N ASN A 68 7.02 3.91 15.38
CA ASN A 68 6.82 5.33 15.56
C ASN A 68 6.69 6.07 14.20
N LEU A 69 5.52 6.64 13.96
CA LEU A 69 5.23 7.42 12.75
C LEU A 69 5.97 8.74 12.69
N GLU A 70 6.13 9.42 13.81
CA GLU A 70 6.84 10.70 13.87
C GLU A 70 8.32 10.51 13.51
N ALA A 71 8.93 9.43 14.00
CA ALA A 71 10.32 9.08 13.67
C ALA A 71 10.48 8.64 12.21
N PHE A 72 9.47 7.98 11.63
CA PHE A 72 9.49 7.58 10.22
C PHE A 72 9.21 8.75 9.28
N ASP A 73 8.43 9.75 9.73
CA ASP A 73 8.03 10.95 8.99
C ASP A 73 7.46 10.65 7.59
N PRO A 74 6.33 9.91 7.49
CA PRO A 74 5.70 9.65 6.21
C PRO A 74 5.01 10.91 5.65
N ASP A 75 4.95 10.97 4.32
CA ASP A 75 4.07 11.88 3.59
C ASP A 75 2.60 11.58 3.94
N PHE A 76 2.20 10.31 3.95
CA PHE A 76 0.85 9.90 4.33
C PHE A 76 0.84 8.49 4.88
N VAL A 77 -0.22 8.16 5.63
CA VAL A 77 -0.52 6.82 6.13
C VAL A 77 -1.85 6.39 5.52
N ILE A 78 -1.87 5.22 4.87
CA ILE A 78 -3.09 4.60 4.39
C ILE A 78 -3.61 3.69 5.50
N CYS A 79 -4.74 4.07 6.09
CA CYS A 79 -5.34 3.41 7.24
C CYS A 79 -6.58 2.61 6.81
N ALA A 80 -6.66 1.33 7.19
CA ALA A 80 -7.89 0.55 7.09
C ALA A 80 -7.88 -0.64 8.05
N ARG A 81 -9.05 -1.22 8.31
CA ARG A 81 -9.16 -2.47 9.07
C ARG A 81 -8.61 -3.66 8.29
N ARG A 82 -8.20 -4.71 8.99
CA ARG A 82 -7.65 -5.94 8.41
C ARG A 82 -8.58 -6.57 7.37
N SER A 83 -9.88 -6.64 7.66
CA SER A 83 -10.88 -7.16 6.71
C SER A 83 -10.90 -6.42 5.38
N VAL A 84 -10.79 -5.08 5.40
CA VAL A 84 -10.79 -4.23 4.20
C VAL A 84 -9.54 -4.48 3.36
N TRP A 85 -8.36 -4.48 4.00
CA TRP A 85 -7.10 -4.80 3.32
C TRP A 85 -7.11 -6.20 2.71
N ASN A 86 -7.52 -7.21 3.49
CA ASN A 86 -7.57 -8.60 3.04
C ASN A 86 -8.54 -8.78 1.88
N ARG A 87 -9.68 -8.08 1.88
CA ARG A 87 -10.64 -8.10 0.76
C ARG A 87 -10.00 -7.58 -0.53
N MET A 88 -9.34 -6.42 -0.47
CA MET A 88 -8.66 -5.84 -1.64
C MET A 88 -7.53 -6.75 -2.16
N VAL A 89 -6.67 -7.25 -1.27
CA VAL A 89 -5.56 -8.14 -1.65
C VAL A 89 -6.09 -9.45 -2.24
N ARG A 90 -7.16 -10.02 -1.68
CA ARG A 90 -7.80 -11.23 -2.22
C ARG A 90 -8.33 -11.00 -3.64
N GLU A 91 -9.06 -9.91 -3.88
CA GLU A 91 -9.57 -9.58 -5.22
C GLU A 91 -8.44 -9.43 -6.25
N ILE A 92 -7.34 -8.80 -5.85
CA ILE A 92 -6.13 -8.69 -6.67
C ILE A 92 -5.57 -10.07 -7.00
N VAL A 93 -5.43 -10.96 -6.02
CA VAL A 93 -4.89 -12.30 -6.23
C VAL A 93 -5.79 -13.13 -7.16
N GLU A 94 -7.12 -13.01 -7.01
CA GLU A 94 -8.09 -13.77 -7.80
C GLU A 94 -8.24 -13.27 -9.24
N THR A 95 -8.17 -11.95 -9.46
CA THR A 95 -8.58 -11.34 -10.75
C THR A 95 -7.51 -10.45 -11.39
N GLY A 96 -6.37 -10.24 -10.72
CA GLY A 96 -5.28 -9.38 -11.17
C GLY A 96 -5.41 -7.91 -10.76
N ARG A 97 -6.61 -7.45 -10.40
CA ARG A 97 -6.93 -6.07 -10.02
C ARG A 97 -8.07 -6.06 -8.99
N PRO A 98 -8.17 -5.07 -8.09
CA PRO A 98 -9.37 -4.97 -7.27
C PRO A 98 -10.57 -4.56 -8.13
N SER A 99 -11.78 -4.83 -7.65
CA SER A 99 -12.99 -4.24 -8.24
C SER A 99 -12.92 -2.71 -8.22
N LEU A 100 -13.60 -2.04 -9.16
CA LEU A 100 -13.58 -0.57 -9.28
C LEU A 100 -14.02 0.16 -7.99
N ARG A 101 -14.73 -0.51 -7.08
CA ARG A 101 -15.15 0.05 -5.78
C ARG A 101 -14.12 -0.17 -4.67
N HIS A 102 -13.15 -1.06 -4.86
CA HIS A 102 -12.14 -1.44 -3.87
C HIS A 102 -10.72 -1.04 -4.27
N THR A 103 -10.58 -0.03 -5.14
CA THR A 103 -9.26 0.61 -5.37
C THR A 103 -8.88 1.49 -4.19
N LEU A 104 -7.59 1.79 -4.04
CA LEU A 104 -7.10 2.75 -3.04
C LEU A 104 -7.84 4.10 -3.14
N SER A 105 -7.99 4.64 -4.35
CA SER A 105 -8.73 5.89 -4.58
C SER A 105 -10.18 5.78 -4.13
N SER A 106 -10.88 4.72 -4.55
CA SER A 106 -12.31 4.57 -4.27
C SER A 106 -12.59 4.43 -2.78
N LEU A 107 -11.79 3.64 -2.07
CA LEU A 107 -11.96 3.44 -0.63
C LEU A 107 -11.59 4.70 0.15
N ALA A 108 -10.46 5.34 -0.18
CA ALA A 108 -10.02 6.57 0.47
C ALA A 108 -10.98 7.75 0.25
N LEU A 109 -11.59 7.86 -0.94
CA LEU A 109 -12.58 8.90 -1.23
C LEU A 109 -13.88 8.73 -0.43
N MET A 110 -14.26 7.49 -0.09
CA MET A 110 -15.41 7.23 0.78
C MET A 110 -15.10 7.50 2.25
N GLY A 111 -13.85 7.27 2.68
CA GLY A 111 -13.36 7.59 4.02
C GLY A 111 -13.88 6.67 5.14
N GLU A 112 -14.88 5.82 4.89
CA GLU A 112 -15.49 4.95 5.90
C GLU A 112 -14.67 3.67 6.17
N GLU A 113 -14.20 3.01 5.11
CA GLU A 113 -13.47 1.73 5.22
C GLU A 113 -11.95 1.91 5.15
N MET A 114 -11.49 2.93 4.42
CA MET A 114 -10.09 3.32 4.28
C MET A 114 -10.00 4.84 4.30
N TRP A 115 -9.01 5.38 5.00
CA TRP A 115 -8.76 6.82 5.06
C TRP A 115 -7.26 7.11 5.04
N LEU A 116 -6.92 8.40 4.90
CA LEU A 116 -5.55 8.89 4.96
C LEU A 116 -5.32 9.66 6.26
N GLU A 117 -4.13 9.50 6.81
CA GLU A 117 -3.58 10.41 7.82
C GLU A 117 -2.33 11.08 7.24
N SER A 118 -2.21 12.40 7.40
CA SER A 118 -1.04 13.16 6.99
C SER A 118 -0.83 14.35 7.91
N SER A 119 0.41 14.85 7.97
CA SER A 119 0.75 16.04 8.77
C SER A 119 0.38 17.35 8.06
N ASP A 120 0.27 17.35 6.72
CA ASP A 120 -0.16 18.51 5.94
C ASP A 120 -0.77 18.12 4.59
N GLN A 121 -1.50 19.05 3.98
CA GLN A 121 -2.22 18.81 2.73
C GLN A 121 -1.29 18.53 1.53
N LEU A 122 -0.11 19.15 1.46
CA LEU A 122 0.81 18.94 0.35
C LEU A 122 1.38 17.52 0.35
N ARG A 123 1.59 16.97 1.55
CA ARG A 123 2.00 15.58 1.74
C ARG A 123 0.86 14.60 1.44
N GLU A 124 -0.36 14.88 1.88
CA GLU A 124 -1.54 14.09 1.51
C GLU A 124 -1.76 14.06 -0.01
N ASP A 125 -1.60 15.19 -0.70
CA ASP A 125 -1.74 15.31 -2.15
C ASP A 125 -0.82 14.36 -2.93
N LYS A 126 0.30 13.92 -2.33
CA LYS A 126 1.17 12.90 -2.95
C LYS A 126 0.46 11.56 -3.11
N PHE A 127 -0.47 11.19 -2.21
CA PHE A 127 -1.26 9.97 -2.36
C PHE A 127 -2.06 10.01 -3.67
N TYR A 128 -2.78 11.10 -3.92
CA TYR A 128 -3.59 11.26 -5.12
C TYR A 128 -2.72 11.38 -6.37
N ARG A 129 -1.62 12.14 -6.28
CA ARG A 129 -0.65 12.29 -7.38
C ARG A 129 -0.07 10.95 -7.83
N TYR A 130 0.29 10.09 -6.88
CA TYR A 130 0.95 8.81 -7.16
C TYR A 130 -0.02 7.61 -7.08
N ASN A 131 -1.33 7.85 -7.01
CA ASN A 131 -2.31 6.81 -6.73
C ASN A 131 -2.23 5.63 -7.69
N GLN A 132 -2.04 5.90 -8.99
CA GLN A 132 -1.94 4.84 -9.99
C GLN A 132 -0.68 3.98 -9.78
N THR A 133 0.45 4.59 -9.42
CA THR A 133 1.68 3.86 -9.08
C THR A 133 1.49 3.00 -7.84
N LEU A 134 0.85 3.53 -6.80
CA LEU A 134 0.54 2.77 -5.57
C LEU A 134 -0.40 1.60 -5.85
N GLN A 135 -1.44 1.82 -6.67
CA GLN A 135 -2.40 0.79 -7.03
C GLN A 135 -1.75 -0.30 -7.87
N GLU A 136 -0.95 0.04 -8.88
CA GLU A 136 -0.28 -0.95 -9.72
C GLU A 136 0.80 -1.71 -8.95
N LEU A 137 1.47 -1.09 -7.96
CA LEU A 137 2.35 -1.82 -7.03
C LEU A 137 1.57 -2.92 -6.28
N LEU A 138 0.41 -2.59 -5.70
CA LEU A 138 -0.42 -3.59 -5.00
C LEU A 138 -0.98 -4.66 -5.96
N ASN A 139 -1.34 -4.29 -7.19
CA ASN A 139 -1.84 -5.23 -8.19
C ASN A 139 -0.82 -6.34 -8.53
N LEU A 140 0.48 -6.10 -8.33
CA LEU A 140 1.52 -7.12 -8.51
C LEU A 140 1.38 -8.29 -7.53
N ALA A 141 0.58 -8.18 -6.46
CA ALA A 141 0.28 -9.30 -5.57
C ALA A 141 -0.32 -10.50 -6.30
N SER A 142 -1.02 -10.26 -7.43
CA SER A 142 -1.54 -11.30 -8.33
C SER A 142 -0.47 -12.22 -8.93
N ARG A 143 0.80 -11.79 -8.89
CA ARG A 143 1.95 -12.52 -9.43
C ARG A 143 2.82 -13.16 -8.36
N LEU A 144 2.49 -12.95 -7.08
CA LEU A 144 3.14 -13.69 -6.01
C LEU A 144 2.64 -15.15 -6.05
N PRO A 145 3.49 -16.13 -5.73
CA PRO A 145 3.04 -17.52 -5.71
C PRO A 145 1.89 -17.70 -4.68
N PRO A 146 0.96 -18.62 -4.94
CA PRO A 146 -0.19 -18.85 -4.07
C PRO A 146 0.27 -19.31 -2.68
N HIS A 147 -0.49 -18.91 -1.67
CA HIS A 147 -0.35 -19.35 -0.28
C HIS A 147 -0.95 -20.74 -0.06
#